data_AF-S8FW62-F1
#
_entry.id   AF-S8FW62-F1
#
_cell.length_a   1.000
_cell.length_b   1.000
_cell.length_c   1.000
_cell.angle_alpha   90.00
_cell.angle_beta   90.00
_cell.angle_gamma   90.00
#
_symmetry.space_group_name_H-M   'P 1'
#
loop_
_entity.id
_entity.type
_entity.pdbx_description
1 polymer ?
#
loop_
_entity_poly.entity_id
_entity_poly.type
_entity_poly.pdbx_seq_one_letter_code
_entity_poly.pdbx_strand_id
1 'polypeptide(L)'
;MPKAKRATMKLQVSLPRRISEQEARAQYRKEKLGLPGPVDRWIAASAANDQGVASGCPLGPDEVQCLVQMQHIEAPDDNPVFSDPDTFVLHLTVTGAAPFWGSNSADASSRRVVLDRYVGWNVSLEAPDWTRWEPGQTSAFRTRKSSLADVVRKALWEDAVRVAPLIDALEAAQLCH
;
A
#
# COMPACT_ATOMS: atom_id res chain seq x y z
N MET A 1 -29.91 59.54 21.54
CA MET A 1 -30.36 58.17 21.20
C MET A 1 -29.70 57.77 19.90
N PRO A 2 -28.78 56.79 19.92
CA PRO A 2 -29.07 55.53 19.23
C PRO A 2 -28.66 54.30 20.04
N LYS A 3 -29.47 53.25 19.96
CA LYS A 3 -29.29 51.97 20.67
C LYS A 3 -28.39 51.04 19.84
N ALA A 4 -27.24 50.66 20.41
CA ALA A 4 -26.39 49.62 19.83
C ALA A 4 -27.09 48.25 19.94
N LYS A 5 -27.38 47.62 18.80
CA LYS A 5 -27.90 46.24 18.76
C LYS A 5 -26.71 45.28 18.86
N ARG A 6 -26.56 44.60 20.00
CA ARG A 6 -25.64 43.45 20.13
C ARG A 6 -26.18 42.30 19.30
N ALA A 7 -25.42 41.88 18.29
CA ALA A 7 -25.69 40.67 17.55
C ALA A 7 -25.27 39.46 18.40
N THR A 8 -26.25 38.68 18.85
CA THR A 8 -26.02 37.42 19.56
C THR A 8 -25.62 36.37 18.52
N MET A 9 -24.32 36.03 18.45
CA MET A 9 -23.85 34.84 17.73
C MET A 9 -24.42 33.60 18.42
N LYS A 10 -25.42 32.98 17.81
CA LYS A 10 -25.91 31.66 18.23
C LYS A 10 -24.84 30.65 17.84
N LEU A 11 -24.11 30.13 18.83
CA LEU A 11 -23.33 28.90 18.68
C LEU A 11 -24.31 27.78 18.32
N GLN A 12 -24.33 27.39 17.05
CA GLN A 12 -25.00 26.17 16.63
C GLN A 12 -24.23 25.00 17.26
N VAL A 13 -24.75 24.49 18.37
CA VAL A 13 -24.33 23.20 18.90
C VAL A 13 -24.81 22.16 17.90
N SER A 14 -23.91 21.67 17.05
CA SER A 14 -24.22 20.59 16.12
C SER A 14 -24.65 19.36 16.94
N LEU A 15 -25.83 18.83 16.66
CA LEU A 15 -26.29 17.59 17.27
C LEU A 15 -25.29 16.46 16.97
N PRO A 16 -25.10 15.52 17.91
CA PRO A 16 -24.22 14.38 17.69
C PRO A 16 -24.67 13.64 16.43
N ARG A 17 -23.79 13.62 15.42
CA ARG A 17 -24.05 12.90 14.18
C ARG A 17 -24.10 11.41 14.50
N ARG A 18 -25.17 10.73 14.09
CA ARG A 18 -25.22 9.27 14.12
C ARG A 18 -24.21 8.74 13.12
N ILE A 19 -23.05 8.32 13.61
CA ILE A 19 -22.04 7.66 12.80
C ILE A 19 -22.56 6.29 12.36
N SER A 20 -22.23 5.90 11.13
CA SER A 20 -22.54 4.56 10.64
C SER A 20 -21.65 3.53 11.34
N GLU A 21 -22.08 2.28 11.39
CA GLU A 21 -21.26 1.19 11.95
C GLU A 21 -19.93 1.04 11.17
N GLN A 22 -19.96 1.25 9.85
CA GLN A 22 -18.77 1.23 9.01
C GLN A 22 -17.80 2.36 9.36
N GLU A 23 -18.31 3.56 9.61
CA GLU A 23 -17.52 4.72 10.03
C GLU A 23 -16.92 4.53 11.43
N ALA A 24 -17.70 3.96 12.36
CA ALA A 24 -17.22 3.60 13.69
C ALA A 24 -16.08 2.56 13.63
N ARG A 25 -16.24 1.52 12.80
CA ARG A 25 -15.21 0.50 12.56
C ARG A 25 -13.95 1.11 11.93
N ALA A 26 -14.10 1.97 10.93
CA ALA A 26 -12.95 2.64 10.30
C ALA A 26 -12.21 3.55 11.29
N GLN A 27 -12.95 4.28 12.13
CA GLN A 27 -12.36 5.13 13.17
C GLN A 27 -11.60 4.29 14.20
N TYR A 28 -12.17 3.16 14.64
CA TYR A 28 -11.47 2.23 15.53
C TYR A 28 -10.18 1.69 14.90
N ARG A 29 -10.24 1.22 13.65
CA ARG A 29 -9.05 0.72 12.91
C ARG A 29 -7.94 1.78 12.86
N LYS A 30 -8.31 3.03 12.62
CA LYS A 30 -7.37 4.15 12.60
C LYS A 30 -6.77 4.45 13.97
N GLU A 31 -7.60 4.55 14.99
CA GLU A 31 -7.18 4.99 16.33
C GLU A 31 -6.47 3.90 17.13
N LYS A 32 -6.87 2.63 16.97
CA LYS A 32 -6.36 1.51 17.78
C LYS A 32 -5.35 0.64 17.05
N LEU A 33 -5.51 0.48 15.75
CA LEU A 33 -4.67 -0.43 14.95
C LEU A 33 -3.70 0.32 14.04
N GLY A 34 -3.82 1.65 13.94
CA GLY A 34 -2.97 2.47 13.05
C GLY A 34 -3.21 2.21 11.57
N LEU A 35 -4.32 1.56 11.21
CA LEU A 35 -4.68 1.20 9.84
C LEU A 35 -5.42 2.35 9.13
N PRO A 36 -5.28 2.50 7.79
CA PRO A 36 -4.49 1.69 6.87
C PRO A 36 -2.97 1.82 7.12
N GLY A 37 -2.25 0.71 6.95
CA GLY A 37 -0.81 0.63 7.17
C GLY A 37 -0.01 1.43 6.12
N PRO A 38 1.33 1.54 6.26
CA PRO A 38 2.18 2.23 5.29
C PRO A 38 2.01 1.71 3.85
N VAL A 39 1.90 0.38 3.70
CA VAL A 39 1.71 -0.30 2.41
C VAL A 39 0.34 0.03 1.80
N ASP A 40 -0.74 -0.13 2.57
CA ASP A 40 -2.10 0.22 2.11
C ASP A 40 -2.19 1.69 1.66
N ARG A 41 -1.65 2.60 2.46
CA ARG A 41 -1.63 4.04 2.13
C ARG A 41 -0.86 4.31 0.84
N TRP A 42 0.26 3.64 0.64
CA TRP A 42 1.06 3.78 -0.57
C TRP A 42 0.33 3.26 -1.81
N ILE A 43 -0.31 2.09 -1.73
CA ILE A 43 -1.08 1.52 -2.84
C ILE A 43 -2.25 2.44 -3.19
N ALA A 44 -3.02 2.89 -2.19
CA ALA A 44 -4.14 3.80 -2.40
C ALA A 44 -3.70 5.13 -3.03
N ALA A 45 -2.61 5.72 -2.54
CA ALA A 45 -2.06 6.96 -3.10
C ALA A 45 -1.57 6.76 -4.55
N SER A 46 -0.94 5.61 -4.83
CA SER A 46 -0.42 5.32 -6.17
C SER A 46 -1.53 5.03 -7.16
N ALA A 47 -2.57 4.30 -6.76
CA ALA A 47 -3.77 4.09 -7.59
C ALA A 47 -4.51 5.40 -7.90
N ALA A 48 -4.56 6.34 -6.95
CA ALA A 48 -5.15 7.66 -7.19
C ALA A 48 -4.34 8.51 -8.18
N ASN A 49 -3.00 8.39 -8.16
CA ASN A 49 -2.12 9.11 -9.08
C ASN A 49 -2.12 8.52 -10.50
N ASP A 50 -2.29 7.19 -10.62
CA ASP A 50 -2.24 6.50 -11.92
C ASP A 50 -3.48 6.78 -12.79
N GLN A 51 -4.62 7.13 -12.18
CA GLN A 51 -5.85 7.51 -12.90
C GLN A 51 -5.69 8.75 -13.81
N GLY A 52 -4.61 9.52 -13.68
CA GLY A 52 -4.33 10.70 -14.50
C GLY A 52 -3.26 10.50 -15.59
N VAL A 53 -2.52 9.39 -15.58
CA VAL A 53 -1.36 9.19 -16.46
C VAL A 53 -1.74 8.18 -17.54
N ALA A 54 -1.91 8.66 -18.77
CA ALA A 54 -2.21 7.78 -19.90
C ALA A 54 -1.12 6.70 -20.02
N SER A 55 -1.55 5.43 -19.99
CA SER A 55 -0.71 4.22 -20.05
C SER A 55 0.29 4.18 -21.24
N GLY A 56 0.13 5.06 -22.23
CA GLY A 56 1.01 5.18 -23.39
C GLY A 56 2.22 6.13 -23.26
N CYS A 57 2.37 6.90 -22.17
CA CYS A 57 3.57 7.72 -22.01
C CYS A 57 4.80 6.85 -21.69
N PRO A 58 6.01 7.15 -22.20
CA PRO A 58 7.22 6.45 -21.78
C PRO A 58 7.50 6.71 -20.29
N LEU A 59 8.15 5.76 -19.61
CA LEU A 59 8.61 5.93 -18.22
C LEU A 59 9.64 7.06 -18.15
N GLY A 60 9.47 7.99 -17.21
CA GLY A 60 10.49 8.97 -16.89
C GLY A 60 11.76 8.31 -16.34
N PRO A 61 12.92 8.99 -16.40
CA PRO A 61 14.20 8.44 -15.91
C PRO A 61 14.16 8.10 -14.41
N ASP A 62 13.32 8.78 -13.62
CA ASP A 62 13.15 8.55 -12.17
C ASP A 62 11.90 7.73 -11.83
N GLU A 63 11.22 7.21 -12.85
CA GLU A 63 9.98 6.46 -12.68
C GLU A 63 10.22 4.97 -12.86
N VAL A 64 9.51 4.18 -12.07
CA VAL A 64 9.46 2.73 -12.18
C VAL A 64 8.01 2.31 -12.26
N GLN A 65 7.76 1.24 -13.01
CA GLN A 65 6.46 0.60 -13.02
C GLN A 65 6.44 -0.43 -11.89
N CYS A 66 5.47 -0.31 -11.00
CA CYS A 66 5.23 -1.26 -9.92
C CYS A 66 4.00 -2.09 -10.25
N LEU A 67 4.12 -3.40 -10.10
CA LEU A 67 3.02 -4.34 -10.16
C LEU A 67 2.91 -5.00 -8.78
N VAL A 68 1.83 -4.71 -8.08
CA VAL A 68 1.51 -5.32 -6.79
C VAL A 68 0.50 -6.43 -7.01
N GLN A 69 0.79 -7.63 -6.50
CA GLN A 69 -0.06 -8.81 -6.63
C GLN A 69 -0.33 -9.41 -5.26
N MET A 70 -1.61 -9.63 -4.93
CA MET A 70 -1.99 -10.38 -3.74
C MET A 70 -2.10 -11.87 -4.08
N GLN A 71 -1.43 -12.71 -3.29
CA GLN A 71 -1.55 -14.16 -3.32
C GLN A 71 -2.26 -14.63 -2.05
N HIS A 72 -3.36 -15.35 -2.23
CA HIS A 72 -4.11 -15.99 -1.15
C HIS A 72 -3.73 -17.47 -1.11
N ILE A 73 -3.38 -17.95 0.09
CA ILE A 73 -3.01 -19.32 0.38
C ILE A 73 -4.00 -19.82 1.42
N GLU A 74 -4.93 -20.66 0.99
CA GLU A 74 -5.91 -21.29 1.86
C GLU A 74 -5.22 -22.23 2.84
N ALA A 75 -5.70 -22.22 4.08
CA ALA A 75 -5.24 -23.19 5.07
C ALA A 75 -5.71 -24.61 4.69
N PRO A 76 -4.92 -25.67 4.98
CA PRO A 76 -5.36 -27.04 4.78
C PRO A 76 -6.63 -27.35 5.57
N ASP A 77 -7.65 -27.91 4.90
CA ASP A 77 -8.90 -28.34 5.54
C ASP A 77 -8.76 -29.74 6.17
N ASP A 78 -7.74 -29.91 6.99
CA ASP A 78 -7.39 -31.22 7.58
C ASP A 78 -8.18 -31.50 8.88
N ASN A 79 -8.85 -30.50 9.46
CA ASN A 79 -9.57 -30.64 10.73
C ASN A 79 -10.92 -29.90 10.75
N PRO A 80 -12.06 -30.61 10.81
CA PRO A 80 -13.39 -29.99 10.79
C PRO A 80 -13.75 -29.26 12.10
N VAL A 81 -12.96 -29.43 13.18
CA VAL A 81 -13.24 -28.83 14.49
C VAL A 81 -12.53 -27.47 14.65
N PHE A 82 -11.37 -27.32 14.02
CA PHE A 82 -10.57 -26.09 14.08
C PHE A 82 -10.07 -25.77 12.67
N SER A 83 -10.53 -24.66 12.11
CA SER A 83 -10.00 -24.13 10.86
C SER A 83 -8.79 -23.27 11.14
N ASP A 84 -7.66 -23.62 10.53
CA ASP A 84 -6.48 -22.77 10.52
C ASP A 84 -6.76 -21.49 9.70
N PRO A 85 -6.17 -20.35 10.06
CA PRO A 85 -6.35 -19.12 9.31
C PRO A 85 -5.59 -19.14 7.99
N ASP A 86 -6.15 -18.48 6.98
CA ASP A 86 -5.51 -18.29 5.68
C ASP A 86 -4.26 -17.42 5.78
N THR A 87 -3.37 -17.59 4.80
CA THR A 87 -2.20 -16.72 4.63
C THR A 87 -2.35 -15.89 3.35
N PHE A 88 -2.23 -14.57 3.51
CA PHE A 88 -2.21 -13.60 2.42
C PHE A 88 -0.79 -13.05 2.28
N VAL A 89 -0.26 -13.06 1.06
CA VAL A 89 1.08 -12.56 0.74
C VAL A 89 0.98 -11.51 -0.34
N LEU A 90 1.47 -10.31 -0.06
CA LEU A 90 1.52 -9.23 -1.02
C LEU A 90 2.89 -9.20 -1.68
N HIS A 91 2.90 -9.36 -3.00
CA HIS A 91 4.11 -9.33 -3.82
C HIS A 91 4.20 -8.01 -4.57
N LEU A 92 5.41 -7.48 -4.66
CA LEU A 92 5.76 -6.32 -5.45
C LEU A 92 6.74 -6.76 -6.54
N THR A 93 6.39 -6.44 -7.78
CA THR A 93 7.26 -6.60 -8.94
C THR A 93 7.61 -5.23 -9.48
N VAL A 94 8.90 -4.93 -9.60
CA VAL A 94 9.39 -3.63 -10.10
C VAL A 94 9.98 -3.83 -11.49
N THR A 95 9.48 -3.08 -12.46
CA THR A 95 9.98 -3.03 -13.85
C THR A 95 10.50 -1.63 -14.19
N GLY A 96 11.59 -1.57 -14.97
CA GLY A 96 12.18 -0.32 -15.44
C GLY A 96 13.32 0.26 -14.56
N ALA A 97 13.71 -0.42 -13.48
CA ALA A 97 15.00 -0.13 -12.85
C ALA A 97 16.12 -0.57 -13.80
N ALA A 98 17.01 0.34 -14.18
CA ALA A 98 18.11 0.03 -15.10
C ALA A 98 18.90 -1.20 -14.61
N PRO A 99 19.31 -2.10 -15.52
CA PRO A 99 20.13 -3.24 -15.12
C PRO A 99 21.40 -2.74 -14.44
N PHE A 100 21.62 -3.21 -13.21
CA PHE A 100 22.87 -2.95 -12.49
C PHE A 100 24.04 -3.45 -13.35
N TRP A 101 25.08 -2.63 -13.48
CA TRP A 101 26.29 -2.94 -14.26
C TRP A 101 26.82 -4.32 -13.85
N GLY A 102 26.68 -5.32 -14.74
CA GLY A 102 27.11 -6.70 -14.52
C GLY A 102 26.06 -7.80 -14.72
N SER A 103 24.77 -7.45 -14.83
CA SER A 103 23.71 -8.45 -15.06
C SER A 103 23.33 -8.57 -16.54
N ASN A 104 24.11 -9.33 -17.32
CA ASN A 104 23.86 -9.62 -18.75
C ASN A 104 22.74 -10.65 -19.01
N SER A 105 21.72 -10.68 -18.16
CA SER A 105 20.57 -11.56 -18.35
C SER A 105 19.39 -10.76 -18.88
N ALA A 106 18.84 -11.16 -20.02
CA ALA A 106 17.58 -10.65 -20.56
C ALA A 106 16.37 -10.89 -19.61
N ASP A 107 16.60 -11.60 -18.50
CA ASP A 107 15.65 -11.92 -17.43
C ASP A 107 15.79 -10.98 -16.21
N ALA A 108 16.68 -9.97 -16.26
CA ALA A 108 17.12 -9.18 -15.11
C ALA A 108 16.21 -8.01 -14.69
N SER A 109 15.13 -7.73 -15.42
CA SER A 109 14.39 -6.45 -15.28
C SER A 109 13.16 -6.52 -14.38
N SER A 110 12.84 -7.69 -13.82
CA SER A 110 11.64 -7.92 -13.02
C SER A 110 12.03 -8.57 -11.69
N ARG A 111 12.17 -7.77 -10.64
CA ARG A 111 12.42 -8.28 -9.28
C ARG A 111 11.11 -8.35 -8.52
N ARG A 112 10.71 -9.58 -8.16
CA ARG A 112 9.56 -9.85 -7.28
C ARG A 112 10.04 -9.94 -5.83
N VAL A 113 9.49 -9.12 -4.96
CA VAL A 113 9.75 -9.12 -3.52
C VAL A 113 8.44 -9.24 -2.75
N VAL A 114 8.48 -9.86 -1.57
CA VAL A 114 7.34 -9.85 -0.65
C VAL A 114 7.32 -8.49 0.02
N LEU A 115 6.22 -7.76 -0.11
CA LEU A 115 6.02 -6.44 0.48
C LEU A 115 5.39 -6.50 1.86
N ASP A 116 4.48 -7.46 2.06
CA ASP A 116 3.77 -7.66 3.31
C ASP A 116 3.19 -9.09 3.38
N ARG A 117 2.95 -9.57 4.61
CA ARG A 117 2.33 -10.88 4.87
C ARG A 117 1.34 -10.75 6.01
N TYR A 118 0.13 -11.27 5.80
CA TYR A 118 -0.92 -11.33 6.80
C TYR A 118 -1.38 -12.77 6.98
N VAL A 119 -1.55 -13.20 8.24
CA VAL A 119 -2.12 -14.51 8.59
C VAL A 119 -3.38 -14.25 9.40
N GLY A 120 -4.53 -14.70 8.92
CA GLY A 120 -5.81 -14.41 9.54
C GLY A 120 -6.97 -14.47 8.56
N TRP A 121 -8.08 -13.81 8.93
CA TRP A 121 -9.28 -13.71 8.10
C TRP A 121 -9.34 -12.33 7.45
N ASN A 122 -9.58 -12.26 6.13
CA ASN A 122 -9.67 -10.98 5.39
C ASN A 122 -10.82 -10.05 5.84
N VAL A 123 -11.81 -10.60 6.54
CA VAL A 123 -12.92 -9.86 7.18
C VAL A 123 -12.57 -9.31 8.57
N SER A 124 -11.42 -9.68 9.13
CA SER A 124 -10.95 -9.18 10.43
C SER A 124 -10.78 -7.65 10.41
N LEU A 125 -10.96 -7.02 11.57
CA LEU A 125 -10.69 -5.58 11.74
C LEU A 125 -9.20 -5.26 11.57
N GLU A 126 -8.35 -6.23 11.88
CA GLU A 126 -6.89 -6.12 11.80
C GLU A 126 -6.34 -6.45 10.41
N ALA A 127 -7.17 -7.03 9.54
CA ALA A 127 -6.76 -7.37 8.19
C ALA A 127 -6.40 -6.08 7.41
N PRO A 128 -5.24 -6.03 6.75
CA PRO A 128 -4.91 -4.96 5.81
C PRO A 128 -5.96 -4.82 4.70
N ASP A 129 -6.06 -3.66 4.08
CA ASP A 129 -7.09 -3.46 3.05
C ASP A 129 -6.78 -4.28 1.78
N TRP A 130 -5.49 -4.52 1.48
CA TRP A 130 -5.05 -5.35 0.36
C TRP A 130 -5.44 -6.83 0.46
N THR A 131 -5.75 -7.36 1.65
CA THR A 131 -6.20 -8.77 1.79
C THR A 131 -7.63 -9.00 1.32
N ARG A 132 -8.38 -7.92 1.06
CA ARG A 132 -9.75 -7.97 0.53
C ARG A 132 -9.80 -7.95 -0.99
N TRP A 133 -8.66 -7.94 -1.64
CA TRP A 133 -8.59 -8.09 -3.09
C TRP A 133 -9.03 -9.48 -3.50
N GLU A 134 -9.53 -9.60 -4.73
CA GLU A 134 -9.83 -10.91 -5.30
C GLU A 134 -8.53 -11.72 -5.45
N PRO A 135 -8.55 -13.05 -5.28
CA PRO A 135 -7.38 -13.89 -5.49
C PRO A 135 -6.76 -13.65 -6.88
N GLY A 136 -5.47 -13.32 -6.90
CA GLY A 136 -4.74 -13.02 -8.14
C GLY A 136 -4.97 -11.61 -8.69
N GLN A 137 -5.75 -10.76 -8.02
CA GLN A 137 -5.89 -9.36 -8.38
C GLN A 137 -4.53 -8.65 -8.31
N THR A 138 -4.26 -7.89 -9.36
CA THR A 138 -3.05 -7.10 -9.51
C THR A 138 -3.38 -5.61 -9.61
N SER A 139 -2.58 -4.78 -8.98
CA SER A 139 -2.58 -3.33 -9.16
C SER A 139 -1.25 -2.92 -9.77
N ALA A 140 -1.29 -2.38 -10.99
CA ALA A 140 -0.13 -1.79 -11.63
C ALA A 140 -0.23 -0.28 -11.56
N PHE A 141 0.87 0.40 -11.24
CA PHE A 141 0.92 1.86 -11.24
C PHE A 141 2.35 2.35 -11.42
N ARG A 142 2.49 3.60 -11.88
CA ARG A 142 3.78 4.27 -11.99
C ARG A 142 4.11 5.03 -10.72
N THR A 143 5.36 4.94 -10.29
CA THR A 143 5.81 5.67 -9.10
C THR A 143 7.26 6.11 -9.24
N ARG A 144 7.65 7.10 -8.43
CA ARG A 144 9.04 7.55 -8.36
C ARG A 144 9.88 6.53 -7.59
N LYS A 145 11.12 6.31 -8.03
CA LYS A 145 12.08 5.43 -7.36
C LYS A 145 12.23 5.75 -5.86
N SER A 146 12.31 7.03 -5.50
CA SER A 146 12.43 7.48 -4.11
C SER A 146 11.21 7.15 -3.25
N SER A 147 10.00 7.38 -3.79
CA SER A 147 8.76 7.03 -3.10
C SER A 147 8.66 5.53 -2.85
N LEU A 148 9.12 4.71 -3.81
CA LEU A 148 9.16 3.27 -3.65
C LEU A 148 10.18 2.84 -2.59
N ALA A 149 11.40 3.38 -2.65
CA ALA A 149 12.46 3.09 -1.69
C ALA A 149 12.02 3.41 -0.24
N ASP A 150 11.35 4.53 -0.03
CA ASP A 150 10.83 4.91 1.29
C ASP A 150 9.77 3.94 1.82
N VAL A 151 8.91 3.42 0.96
CA VAL A 151 7.87 2.47 1.35
C VAL A 151 8.49 1.12 1.64
N VAL A 152 9.38 0.64 0.78
CA VAL A 152 10.13 -0.59 0.98
C VAL A 152 10.89 -0.55 2.30
N ARG A 153 11.56 0.56 2.61
CA ARG A 153 12.29 0.75 3.88
C ARG A 153 11.37 0.72 5.11
N LYS A 154 10.16 1.28 5.00
CA LYS A 154 9.18 1.33 6.10
C LYS A 154 8.41 0.01 6.28
N ALA A 155 8.11 -0.69 5.19
CA ALA A 155 7.32 -1.91 5.18
C ALA A 155 8.16 -3.13 5.57
N LEU A 156 9.42 -3.18 5.13
CA LEU A 156 10.25 -4.38 5.22
C LEU A 156 11.43 -4.21 6.19
N TRP A 157 11.20 -3.48 7.29
CA TRP A 157 12.24 -3.22 8.29
C TRP A 157 12.80 -4.52 8.91
N GLU A 158 11.98 -5.57 9.02
CA GLU A 158 12.40 -6.89 9.54
C GLU A 158 13.18 -7.72 8.52
N ASP A 159 12.97 -7.48 7.22
CA ASP A 159 13.56 -8.24 6.12
C ASP A 159 14.66 -7.46 5.38
N ALA A 160 15.30 -6.52 6.10
CA ALA A 160 16.28 -5.56 5.57
C ALA A 160 17.37 -6.19 4.69
N VAL A 161 17.80 -7.42 5.01
CA VAL A 161 18.82 -8.17 4.25
C VAL A 161 18.34 -8.55 2.84
N ARG A 162 17.07 -8.90 2.67
CA ARG A 162 16.50 -9.31 1.37
C ARG A 162 16.15 -8.12 0.48
N VAL A 163 15.86 -6.97 1.09
CA VAL A 163 15.48 -5.75 0.36
C VAL A 163 16.63 -4.77 0.13
N ALA A 164 17.76 -4.89 0.82
CA ALA A 164 18.93 -4.05 0.57
C ALA A 164 19.32 -4.00 -0.92
N PRO A 165 19.39 -5.13 -1.67
CA PRO A 165 19.72 -5.08 -3.10
C PRO A 165 18.68 -4.35 -3.96
N LEU A 166 17.41 -4.29 -3.53
CA LEU A 166 16.35 -3.54 -4.22
C LEU A 166 16.46 -2.05 -3.92
N ILE A 167 16.70 -1.69 -2.65
CA ILE A 167 16.90 -0.30 -2.24
C ILE A 167 18.16 0.26 -2.93
N ASP A 168 19.28 -0.47 -2.87
CA ASP A 168 20.52 -0.08 -3.53
C ASP A 168 20.35 0.10 -5.04
N ALA A 169 19.54 -0.77 -5.69
CA ALA A 169 19.24 -0.63 -7.12
C ALA A 169 18.39 0.61 -7.43
N LEU A 170 17.43 0.94 -6.57
CA LEU A 170 16.61 2.15 -6.72
C LEU A 170 17.41 3.42 -6.50
N GLU A 171 18.31 3.43 -5.49
CA GLU A 171 19.17 4.57 -5.16
C GLU A 171 20.32 4.75 -6.16
N ALA A 172 20.98 3.67 -6.60
CA ALA A 172 22.02 3.73 -7.62
C ALA A 172 21.46 4.25 -8.96
N ALA A 173 20.25 3.85 -9.32
CA ALA A 173 19.57 4.35 -10.51
C ALA A 173 19.13 5.82 -10.38
N GLN A 174 19.25 6.43 -9.20
CA GLN A 174 18.97 7.84 -8.93
C GLN A 174 20.24 8.71 -8.97
N LEU A 175 21.42 8.11 -8.77
CA LEU A 175 22.73 8.79 -8.76
C LEU A 175 23.42 8.85 -10.13
N CYS A 176 22.96 8.09 -11.12
CA CYS A 176 23.53 8.09 -12.48
C CYS A 176 22.98 9.21 -13.39
N HIS A 177 22.44 10.29 -12.82
CA HIS A 177 21.91 11.45 -13.54
C HIS A 177 22.55 12.75 -13.09
#